data_AF-A0A7Z8QSG2-F1
#
_entry.id   AF-A0A7Z8QSG2-F1
#
_cell.length_a   1.000
_cell.length_b   1.000
_cell.length_c   1.000
_cell.angle_alpha   90.00
_cell.angle_beta   90.00
_cell.angle_gamma   90.00
#
_symmetry.space_group_name_H-M   'P 1'
#
loop_
_entity.id
_entity.type
_entity.pdbx_description
1 polymer ?
#
loop_
_entity_poly.entity_id
_entity_poly.type
_entity_poly.pdbx_seq_one_letter_code
_entity_poly.pdbx_strand_id
1 'polypeptide(L)'
;MEGDYLYEWGGALRWLKSDLDLQSIRSEPNLSGGHATLFRSLGERNDIFHPLPTPLLKLHQRLKLAFDPHGLFNIGRMYADF
;
A
#
# COMPACT_ATOMS: atom_id res chain seq x y z
N MET A 1 2.76 -0.65 -18.58
CA MET A 1 2.56 0.78 -18.32
C MET A 1 3.79 1.56 -18.73
N GLU A 2 3.58 2.72 -19.37
CA GLU A 2 4.62 3.70 -19.69
C GLU A 2 4.76 4.69 -18.52
N GLY A 3 5.98 5.14 -18.21
CA GLY A 3 6.20 6.06 -17.09
C GLY A 3 7.67 6.27 -16.74
N ASP A 4 7.90 7.21 -15.82
CA ASP A 4 9.23 7.52 -15.28
C ASP A 4 9.60 6.48 -14.21
N TYR A 5 10.47 5.53 -14.56
CA TYR A 5 10.92 4.47 -13.66
C TYR A 5 12.33 4.71 -13.13
N LEU A 6 12.54 4.39 -11.86
CA LEU A 6 13.86 4.23 -11.25
C LEU A 6 13.98 2.84 -10.64
N TYR A 7 15.07 2.16 -10.95
CA TYR A 7 15.39 0.85 -10.39
C TYR A 7 16.40 1.04 -9.27
N GLU A 8 16.09 0.49 -8.10
CA GLU A 8 17.01 0.50 -6.96
C GLU A 8 18.24 -0.36 -7.27
N TRP A 9 19.40 0.02 -6.69
CA TRP A 9 20.70 -0.57 -7.04
C TRP A 9 20.78 -2.07 -6.76
N GLY A 10 20.22 -2.54 -5.64
CA GLY A 10 20.09 -3.96 -5.30
C GLY A 10 19.00 -4.70 -6.06
N GLY A 11 18.26 -4.04 -6.96
CA GLY A 11 17.20 -4.63 -7.78
C GLY A 11 15.91 -4.96 -7.03
N ALA A 12 15.81 -4.61 -5.75
CA ALA A 12 14.70 -5.03 -4.89
C ALA A 12 13.46 -4.15 -5.04
N LEU A 13 13.62 -2.89 -5.47
CA LEU A 13 12.52 -1.93 -5.61
C LEU A 13 12.47 -1.33 -7.02
N ARG A 14 11.23 -1.17 -7.50
CA ARG A 14 10.89 -0.44 -8.72
C ARG A 14 10.09 0.78 -8.29
N TRP A 15 10.65 1.95 -8.53
CA TRP A 15 9.99 3.22 -8.25
C TRP A 15 9.33 3.73 -9.52
N LEU A 16 8.08 4.12 -9.42
CA LEU A 16 7.32 4.73 -10.50
C LEU A 16 6.89 6.13 -10.05
N LYS A 17 7.24 7.14 -10.85
CA LYS A 17 6.64 8.47 -10.76
C LYS A 17 5.53 8.53 -11.82
N SER A 18 4.31 8.82 -11.38
CA SER A 18 3.14 8.88 -12.26
C SER A 18 2.12 9.86 -11.71
N ASP A 19 1.37 10.48 -12.62
CA ASP A 19 0.19 11.30 -12.31
C ASP A 19 -1.10 10.46 -12.30
N LEU A 20 -1.02 9.15 -12.61
CA LEU A 20 -2.16 8.26 -12.48
C LEU A 20 -2.57 8.07 -11.02
N ASP A 21 -3.87 7.83 -10.81
CA ASP A 21 -4.37 7.44 -9.51
C ASP A 21 -3.90 6.04 -9.10
N LEU A 22 -3.94 5.76 -7.81
CA LEU A 22 -3.45 4.50 -7.25
C LEU A 22 -4.23 3.27 -7.72
N GLN A 23 -5.54 3.39 -7.99
CA GLN A 23 -6.35 2.25 -8.45
C GLN A 23 -5.95 1.85 -9.85
N SER A 24 -5.75 2.83 -10.74
CA SER A 24 -5.24 2.59 -12.10
C SER A 24 -3.91 1.84 -12.07
N ILE A 25 -2.93 2.32 -11.28
CA ILE A 25 -1.62 1.66 -11.13
C ILE A 25 -1.75 0.24 -10.58
N ARG A 26 -2.63 0.02 -9.60
CA ARG A 26 -2.82 -1.28 -8.94
C ARG A 26 -3.58 -2.29 -9.78
N SER A 27 -4.40 -1.82 -10.72
CA SER A 27 -5.15 -2.65 -11.66
C SER A 27 -4.34 -3.13 -12.86
N GLU A 28 -3.09 -2.65 -13.02
CA GLU A 28 -2.24 -3.02 -14.14
C GLU A 28 -1.97 -4.54 -14.18
N PRO A 29 -2.20 -5.21 -15.33
CA PRO A 29 -1.99 -6.65 -15.45
C PRO A 29 -0.57 -7.09 -15.10
N ASN A 30 0.43 -6.25 -15.40
CA ASN A 30 1.84 -6.52 -15.09
C ASN A 30 2.16 -6.42 -13.58
N LEU A 31 1.26 -5.87 -12.77
CA LEU A 31 1.37 -5.85 -11.32
C LEU A 31 0.83 -7.15 -10.68
N SER A 32 0.40 -8.13 -11.48
CA SER A 32 -0.11 -9.42 -10.99
C SER A 32 0.86 -10.09 -10.02
N GLY A 33 0.45 -10.23 -8.75
CA GLY A 33 1.26 -10.79 -7.67
C GLY A 33 2.26 -9.81 -7.01
N GLY A 34 2.36 -8.58 -7.51
CA GLY A 34 3.13 -7.49 -6.93
C GLY A 34 2.30 -6.57 -6.03
N HIS A 35 2.97 -5.63 -5.37
CA HIS A 35 2.32 -4.62 -4.52
C HIS A 35 2.86 -3.23 -4.89
N ALA A 36 1.98 -2.22 -4.85
CA ALA A 36 2.32 -0.83 -5.09
C ALA A 36 1.96 0.03 -3.86
N THR A 37 2.99 0.63 -3.26
CA THR A 37 2.89 1.48 -2.06
C THR A 37 3.21 2.93 -2.43
N LEU A 38 2.35 3.86 -2.03
CA LEU A 38 2.56 5.29 -2.24
C LEU A 38 3.69 5.80 -1.35
N PHE A 39 4.84 6.08 -1.96
CA PHE A 39 5.97 6.63 -1.20
C PHE A 39 5.87 8.14 -0.98
N ARG A 40 5.50 8.91 -2.02
CA ARG A 40 5.43 10.36 -1.99
C ARG A 40 4.27 10.84 -2.86
N SER A 41 3.53 11.82 -2.37
CA SER A 41 2.47 12.54 -3.09
C SER A 41 2.53 14.01 -2.71
N LEU A 42 2.17 14.89 -3.64
CA LEU A 42 1.92 16.32 -3.36
C LEU A 42 0.45 16.57 -2.96
N GLY A 43 -0.43 15.59 -3.14
CA GLY A 43 -1.85 15.63 -2.74
C GLY A 43 -2.13 14.80 -1.50
N GLU A 44 -3.39 14.39 -1.33
CA GLU A 44 -3.80 13.53 -0.22
C GLU A 44 -3.04 12.19 -0.22
N ARG A 45 -2.74 11.70 0.99
CA ARG A 45 -1.99 10.46 1.22
C ARG A 45 -2.91 9.37 1.75
N ASN A 46 -4.02 9.15 1.07
CA ASN A 46 -4.91 8.01 1.33
C ASN A 46 -4.39 6.76 0.62
N ASP A 47 -4.85 5.58 1.03
CA ASP A 47 -4.54 4.29 0.40
C ASP A 47 -3.05 4.01 0.18
N ILE A 48 -2.22 4.42 1.15
CA ILE A 48 -0.75 4.35 1.03
C ILE A 48 -0.28 2.94 0.69
N PHE A 49 -0.79 1.94 1.42
CA PHE A 49 -0.41 0.54 1.23
C PHE A 49 -1.31 -0.13 0.20
N HIS A 50 -0.73 -1.07 -0.55
CA HIS A 50 -1.53 -1.91 -1.44
C HIS A 50 -2.56 -2.69 -0.61
N PRO A 51 -3.85 -2.72 -1.02
CA PRO A 51 -4.88 -3.40 -0.26
C PRO A 51 -4.53 -4.87 -0.01
N LEU A 52 -4.76 -5.34 1.23
CA LEU A 52 -4.59 -6.75 1.54
C LEU A 52 -5.77 -7.55 0.99
N PRO A 53 -5.53 -8.79 0.52
CA PRO A 53 -6.59 -9.76 0.37
C PRO A 53 -7.40 -9.88 1.67
N THR A 54 -8.72 -10.00 1.55
CA THR A 54 -9.66 -10.07 2.68
C THR A 54 -9.22 -11.01 3.82
N PRO A 55 -8.69 -12.23 3.57
CA PRO A 55 -8.22 -13.10 4.65
C PRO A 55 -7.03 -12.53 5.43
N LEU A 56 -6.08 -11.88 4.75
CA LEU A 56 -4.91 -11.27 5.39
C LEU A 56 -5.30 -10.02 6.18
N LEU A 57 -6.23 -9.20 5.66
CA LEU A 57 -6.75 -8.06 6.41
C LEU A 57 -7.36 -8.49 7.75
N LYS A 58 -8.19 -9.53 7.74
CA LYS A 58 -8.80 -10.10 8.97
C LYS A 58 -7.74 -10.60 9.95
N LEU A 59 -6.68 -11.23 9.46
CA LEU A 59 -5.57 -11.68 10.31
C LEU A 59 -4.86 -10.49 10.95
N HIS A 60 -4.56 -9.43 10.18
CA HIS A 60 -3.91 -8.24 10.70
C HIS A 60 -4.78 -7.53 11.76
N GLN A 61 -6.09 -7.43 11.55
CA GLN A 61 -7.01 -6.86 12.55
C GLN A 61 -7.00 -7.65 13.86
N ARG A 62 -6.98 -8.98 13.79
CA ARG A 62 -6.87 -9.84 14.97
C ARG A 62 -5.54 -9.66 15.71
N LEU A 63 -4.45 -9.50 14.97
CA LEU A 63 -3.14 -9.19 15.57
C LEU A 63 -3.19 -7.81 16.24
N LYS A 64 -3.68 -6.77 15.55
CA LYS A 64 -3.81 -5.44 16.13
C LYS A 64 -4.63 -5.46 17.42
N LEU A 65 -5.78 -6.13 17.42
CA LEU A 65 -6.64 -6.26 18.60
C LEU A 65 -5.95 -7.00 19.76
N ALA A 66 -5.14 -8.02 19.47
CA ALA A 66 -4.40 -8.76 20.50
C ALA A 66 -3.31 -7.90 21.17
N PHE A 67 -2.66 -7.02 20.41
CA PHE A 67 -1.60 -6.14 20.92
C PHE A 67 -2.11 -4.81 21.48
N ASP A 68 -3.24 -4.31 20.96
CA ASP A 68 -3.87 -3.05 21.37
C ASP A 68 -5.40 -3.22 21.50
N PRO A 69 -5.88 -3.89 22.56
CA PRO A 69 -7.31 -4.18 22.75
C PRO A 69 -8.18 -2.92 22.89
N HIS A 70 -7.57 -1.79 23.25
CA HIS A 70 -8.24 -0.51 23.47
C HIS A 70 -8.10 0.45 22.28
N GLY A 71 -7.35 0.08 21.25
CA GLY A 71 -7.17 0.89 20.04
C GLY A 71 -6.48 2.23 20.28
N LEU A 72 -5.54 2.31 21.24
CA LEU A 72 -4.87 3.56 21.61
C LEU A 72 -3.75 3.93 20.65
N PHE A 73 -3.18 2.98 19.90
CA PHE A 73 -2.01 3.19 19.08
C PHE A 73 -2.34 3.25 17.59
N ASN A 74 -1.89 4.33 16.93
CA ASN A 74 -1.90 4.45 15.46
C ASN A 74 -3.28 4.18 14.82
N ILE A 75 -4.34 4.80 15.35
CA ILE A 75 -5.70 4.69 14.83
C ILE A 75 -5.74 5.08 13.35
N GLY A 76 -6.34 4.24 12.50
CA GLY A 76 -6.42 4.48 11.05
C GLY A 76 -5.08 4.45 10.30
N ARG A 77 -3.97 4.08 10.93
CA ARG A 77 -2.68 3.95 10.24
C ARG A 77 -2.61 2.62 9.48
N MET A 78 -1.92 2.63 8.36
CA MET A 78 -1.79 1.54 7.38
C MET A 78 -3.05 1.28 6.57
N TYR A 79 -4.14 0.87 7.23
CA TYR A 79 -5.44 0.65 6.60
C TYR A 79 -6.50 1.41 7.40
N ALA A 80 -7.49 1.99 6.73
CA ALA A 80 -8.53 2.77 7.38
C ALA A 80 -9.40 1.91 8.33
N ASP A 81 -9.50 0.61 8.07
CA ASP A 81 -10.28 -0.36 8.84
C ASP A 81 -9.59 -0.82 10.15
N PHE A 82 -8.59 -0.08 10.64
CA PHE A 82 -7.77 -0.40 11.82
C PHE A 82 -7.98 0.54 13.00
#